data_AF-A0A838N3Y7-F1
#
_entry.id   AF-A0A838N3Y7-F1
#
_cell.length_a   1.000
_cell.length_b   1.000
_cell.length_c   1.000
_cell.angle_alpha   90.00
_cell.angle_beta   90.00
_cell.angle_gamma   90.00
#
_symmetry.space_group_name_H-M   'P 1'
#
loop_
_entity.id
_entity.type
_entity.pdbx_description
1 polymer ?
#
loop_
_entity_poly.entity_id
_entity_poly.type
_entity_poly.pdbx_seq_one_letter_code
_entity_poly.pdbx_strand_id
1 'polypeptide(L)'
;MAILLIASATSRGADAGSRPKLVLQITVDQLRGDMLPRFEKRFGDDGFRKLLARGVYYADAHYDYSTTFTAVGHATLFTGGGPMEHGIAANDWVDLTTGKQVYCVEDDRFTILNKSPKPHDGTSPRQLTSTT
;
A
#
# COMPACT_ATOMS: atom_id res chain seq x y z
N MET A 1 -48.82 -2.47 -26.41
CA MET A 1 -48.28 -3.71 -25.83
C MET A 1 -46.82 -3.80 -26.26
N ALA A 2 -45.89 -3.33 -25.43
CA ALA A 2 -44.47 -3.30 -25.78
C ALA A 2 -43.79 -4.54 -25.18
N ILE A 3 -43.21 -5.38 -26.03
CA ILE A 3 -42.49 -6.59 -25.63
C ILE A 3 -41.05 -6.18 -25.29
N LEU A 4 -40.70 -6.29 -24.00
CA LEU A 4 -39.34 -6.13 -23.52
C LEU A 4 -38.57 -7.45 -23.69
N LEU A 5 -37.59 -7.46 -24.60
CA LEU A 5 -36.64 -8.57 -24.76
C LEU A 5 -35.52 -8.42 -23.73
N ILE A 6 -35.55 -9.25 -22.68
CA ILE A 6 -34.42 -9.39 -21.75
C ILE A 6 -33.45 -10.39 -22.38
N ALA A 7 -32.39 -9.88 -23.03
CA ALA A 7 -31.27 -10.70 -23.43
C ALA A 7 -30.45 -11.08 -22.19
N SER A 8 -30.56 -12.34 -21.76
CA SER A 8 -29.67 -12.91 -20.74
C SER A 8 -28.28 -13.05 -21.34
N ALA A 9 -27.41 -12.06 -21.13
CA ALA A 9 -25.99 -12.21 -21.38
C ALA A 9 -25.45 -13.27 -20.40
N THR A 10 -25.21 -14.47 -20.89
CA THR A 10 -24.44 -15.47 -20.15
C THR A 10 -23.04 -14.90 -19.97
N SER A 11 -22.67 -14.58 -18.72
CA SER A 11 -21.29 -14.27 -18.39
C SER A 11 -20.44 -15.48 -18.76
N ARG A 12 -19.69 -15.39 -19.86
CA ARG A 12 -18.55 -16.29 -20.09
C ARG A 12 -17.67 -16.13 -18.86
N GLY A 13 -17.60 -17.18 -18.04
CA GLY A 13 -16.63 -17.24 -16.95
C GLY A 13 -15.29 -16.88 -17.55
N ALA A 14 -14.68 -15.80 -17.03
CA ALA A 14 -13.33 -15.45 -17.40
C ALA A 14 -12.49 -16.72 -17.22
N ASP A 15 -11.77 -17.10 -18.28
CA ASP A 15 -10.76 -18.14 -18.21
C ASP A 15 -9.95 -17.84 -16.93
N ALA A 16 -9.96 -18.78 -15.98
CA ALA A 16 -9.28 -18.62 -14.71
C ALA A 16 -7.79 -18.69 -15.03
N GLY A 17 -7.25 -17.58 -15.53
CA GLY A 17 -5.89 -17.43 -15.97
C GLY A 17 -4.98 -18.03 -14.91
N SER A 18 -3.97 -18.76 -15.38
CA SER A 18 -3.05 -19.48 -14.50
C SER A 18 -2.64 -18.57 -13.34
N ARG A 19 -2.84 -19.05 -12.11
CA ARG A 19 -2.54 -18.29 -10.89
C ARG A 19 -1.12 -17.74 -10.99
N PRO A 20 -0.90 -16.42 -10.79
CA PRO A 20 0.43 -15.84 -10.84
C PRO A 20 1.36 -16.58 -9.86
N LYS A 21 2.54 -16.99 -10.36
CA LYS A 21 3.57 -17.64 -9.53
C LYS A 21 4.28 -16.65 -8.60
N LEU A 22 4.22 -15.36 -8.92
CA LEU A 22 4.81 -14.26 -8.18
C LEU A 22 3.91 -13.03 -8.32
N VAL A 23 3.67 -12.35 -7.20
CA VAL A 23 3.09 -11.01 -7.16
C VAL A 23 4.18 -10.08 -6.62
N LEU A 24 4.47 -9.00 -7.36
CA LEU A 24 5.45 -8.00 -6.96
C LEU A 24 4.73 -6.68 -6.70
N GLN A 25 4.68 -6.26 -5.44
CA GLN A 25 4.16 -4.98 -5.01
C GLN A 25 5.33 -3.99 -4.86
N ILE A 26 5.28 -2.89 -5.60
CA ILE A 26 6.30 -1.84 -5.57
C ILE A 26 5.64 -0.54 -5.14
N THR A 27 6.10 0.02 -4.03
CA THR A 27 5.74 1.36 -3.58
C THR A 27 6.94 2.28 -3.80
N VAL A 28 6.73 3.38 -4.52
CA VAL A 28 7.75 4.42 -4.69
C VAL A 28 7.40 5.57 -3.76
N ASP A 29 8.23 5.79 -2.74
CA ASP A 29 7.94 6.80 -1.73
C ASP A 29 7.85 8.19 -2.37
N GLN A 30 6.84 8.95 -1.95
CA GLN A 30 6.57 10.32 -2.37
C GLN A 30 6.34 10.54 -3.89
N LEU A 31 6.04 9.47 -4.65
CA LEU A 31 5.70 9.57 -6.08
C LEU A 31 4.26 10.08 -6.26
N ARG A 32 4.12 11.36 -6.59
CA ARG A 32 2.81 11.97 -6.86
C ARG A 32 2.21 11.48 -8.19
N GLY A 33 0.88 11.37 -8.23
CA GLY A 33 0.16 10.91 -9.42
C GLY A 33 0.42 11.72 -10.68
N ASP A 34 0.66 13.04 -10.56
CA ASP A 34 0.93 13.92 -11.70
C ASP A 34 2.34 13.74 -12.31
N MET A 35 3.28 13.11 -11.58
CA MET A 35 4.66 12.97 -12.04
C MET A 35 4.79 12.00 -13.21
N LEU A 36 3.99 10.93 -13.24
CA LEU A 36 4.02 9.94 -14.32
C LEU A 36 3.70 10.56 -15.69
N PRO A 37 2.54 11.21 -15.90
CA PRO A 37 2.27 11.87 -17.18
C PRO A 37 3.21 13.05 -17.44
N ARG A 38 3.59 13.83 -16.41
CA ARG A 38 4.47 15.00 -16.57
C ARG A 38 5.85 14.64 -17.13
N PHE A 39 6.41 13.50 -16.74
CA PHE A 39 7.75 13.08 -17.14
C PHE A 39 7.77 11.92 -18.13
N GLU A 40 6.61 11.55 -18.70
CA GLU A 40 6.46 10.39 -19.58
C GLU A 40 7.49 10.36 -20.72
N LYS A 41 7.77 11.52 -21.34
CA LYS A 41 8.75 11.65 -22.43
C LYS A 41 10.20 11.32 -22.02
N ARG A 42 10.50 11.31 -20.72
CA ARG A 42 11.84 11.00 -20.17
C ARG A 42 12.01 9.53 -19.80
N PHE A 43 10.94 8.74 -19.78
CA PHE A 43 11.03 7.32 -19.42
C PHE A 43 11.64 6.50 -20.58
N GLY A 44 12.34 5.42 -20.22
CA GLY A 44 12.69 4.36 -21.16
C GLY A 44 11.51 3.40 -21.37
N ASP A 45 11.63 2.51 -22.35
CA ASP A 45 10.52 1.64 -22.75
C ASP A 45 10.20 0.53 -21.75
N ASP A 46 11.17 0.08 -20.94
CA ASP A 46 11.02 -1.07 -20.02
C ASP A 46 10.71 -0.71 -18.56
N GLY A 47 10.31 0.53 -18.28
CA GLY A 47 9.96 1.00 -16.92
C GLY A 47 8.50 1.43 -16.79
N PHE A 48 8.28 2.63 -16.23
CA PHE A 48 6.93 3.22 -16.09
C PHE A 48 6.15 3.25 -17.42
N ARG A 49 6.82 3.50 -18.56
CA ARG A 49 6.15 3.48 -19.88
C ARG A 49 5.51 2.14 -20.18
N LYS A 50 6.20 1.03 -19.91
CA LYS A 50 5.65 -0.33 -20.06
C LYS A 50 4.43 -0.56 -19.19
N LEU A 51 4.51 -0.14 -17.92
CA LEU A 51 3.41 -0.28 -16.97
C LEU A 51 2.18 0.53 -17.39
N LEU A 52 2.38 1.78 -17.85
CA LEU A 52 1.29 2.65 -18.34
C LEU A 52 0.67 2.13 -19.64
N ALA A 53 1.48 1.60 -20.56
CA ALA A 53 1.00 1.16 -21.88
C ALA A 53 0.39 -0.25 -21.89
N ARG A 54 0.81 -1.14 -20.98
CA ARG A 54 0.39 -2.57 -20.97
C ARG A 54 -0.31 -3.00 -19.69
N GLY A 55 -0.36 -2.14 -18.67
CA GLY A 55 -1.02 -2.40 -17.40
C GLY A 55 -2.38 -1.73 -17.28
N VAL A 56 -2.94 -1.80 -16.08
CA VAL A 56 -4.12 -1.01 -15.68
C VAL A 56 -3.62 0.18 -14.88
N TYR A 57 -4.01 1.39 -15.28
CA TYR A 57 -3.60 2.64 -14.63
C TYR A 57 -4.81 3.34 -14.01
N TYR A 58 -4.80 3.45 -12.68
CA TYR A 58 -5.79 4.21 -11.92
C TYR A 58 -5.29 5.64 -11.74
N ALA A 59 -5.76 6.54 -12.60
CA ALA A 59 -5.32 7.95 -12.62
C ALA A 59 -5.91 8.81 -11.48
N ASP A 60 -6.98 8.33 -10.85
CA ASP A 60 -7.74 9.05 -9.81
C ASP A 60 -7.82 8.20 -8.51
N ALA A 61 -6.68 7.66 -8.10
CA ALA A 61 -6.55 6.91 -6.85
C ALA A 61 -6.06 7.85 -5.73
N HIS A 62 -6.70 7.78 -4.56
CA HIS A 62 -6.42 8.64 -3.41
C HIS A 62 -6.35 7.85 -2.12
N TYR A 63 -5.57 8.33 -1.16
CA TYR A 63 -5.73 7.96 0.23
C TYR A 63 -6.95 8.69 0.78
N ASP A 64 -7.88 7.97 1.40
CA ASP A 64 -9.13 8.51 1.97
C ASP A 64 -8.98 8.97 3.44
N TYR A 65 -7.74 9.03 3.94
CA TYR A 65 -7.38 9.50 5.27
C TYR A 65 -6.36 10.66 5.21
N SER A 66 -6.27 11.41 6.31
CA SER A 66 -5.48 12.64 6.40
C SER A 66 -3.98 12.42 6.66
N THR A 67 -3.63 11.33 7.34
CA THR A 67 -2.25 11.04 7.76
C THR A 67 -1.46 10.37 6.64
N THR A 68 -1.19 11.11 5.55
CA THR A 68 -0.41 10.64 4.40
C THR A 68 1.10 10.55 4.70
N PHE A 69 1.44 9.85 5.78
CA PHE A 69 2.81 9.55 6.19
C PHE A 69 3.23 8.17 5.65
N THR A 70 4.55 7.96 5.56
CA THR A 70 5.13 6.74 5.00
C THR A 70 4.58 5.46 5.64
N ALA A 71 4.60 5.35 6.97
CA ALA A 71 4.17 4.12 7.66
C ALA A 71 2.67 3.83 7.45
N VAL A 72 1.84 4.87 7.50
CA VAL A 72 0.39 4.78 7.29
C VAL A 72 0.08 4.32 5.86
N GLY A 73 0.68 4.99 4.87
CA GLY A 73 0.54 4.62 3.44
C GLY A 73 0.94 3.18 3.16
N HIS A 74 2.07 2.72 3.70
CA HIS A 74 2.50 1.35 3.51
C HIS A 74 1.54 0.36 4.18
N ALA A 75 1.11 0.61 5.42
CA ALA A 75 0.16 -0.25 6.11
C ALA A 75 -1.17 -0.37 5.34
N THR A 76 -1.71 0.72 4.81
CA THR A 76 -2.91 0.69 3.97
C THR A 76 -2.70 -0.14 2.70
N LEU A 77 -1.60 0.09 1.97
CA LEU A 77 -1.32 -0.64 0.72
C LEU A 77 -1.12 -2.15 0.95
N PHE A 78 -0.66 -2.58 2.13
CA PHE A 78 -0.40 -3.99 2.45
C PHE A 78 -1.56 -4.71 3.14
N THR A 79 -2.50 -3.99 3.75
CA THR A 79 -3.63 -4.58 4.49
C THR A 79 -4.98 -4.36 3.81
N GLY A 80 -5.09 -3.37 2.92
CA GLY A 80 -6.35 -2.96 2.31
C GLY A 80 -7.30 -2.22 3.26
N GLY A 81 -6.93 -2.06 4.54
CA GLY A 81 -7.67 -1.27 5.53
C GLY A 81 -7.07 0.12 5.74
N GLY A 82 -7.83 1.04 6.30
CA GLY A 82 -7.35 2.37 6.68
C GLY A 82 -6.67 2.38 8.07
N PRO A 83 -6.28 3.58 8.56
CA PRO A 83 -5.62 3.75 9.84
C PRO A 83 -6.36 3.16 11.03
N MET A 84 -7.69 3.21 11.01
CA MET A 84 -8.51 2.67 12.10
C MET A 84 -8.53 1.14 12.13
N GLU A 85 -8.32 0.48 10.99
CA GLU A 85 -8.26 -0.98 10.87
C GLU A 85 -6.86 -1.52 11.18
N HIS A 86 -5.81 -0.91 10.62
CA HIS A 86 -4.45 -1.43 10.74
C HIS A 86 -3.64 -0.85 11.92
N GLY A 87 -4.19 0.14 12.64
CA GLY A 87 -3.62 0.66 13.89
C GLY A 87 -2.48 1.69 13.73
N ILE A 88 -1.81 1.71 12.58
CA ILE A 88 -0.75 2.69 12.28
C ILE A 88 -1.34 4.07 11.96
N ALA A 89 -1.31 4.99 12.93
CA ALA A 89 -1.85 6.35 12.78
C ALA A 89 -0.84 7.37 12.22
N ALA A 90 0.46 7.15 12.47
CA ALA A 90 1.56 8.02 12.04
C ALA A 90 2.89 7.26 12.01
N ASN A 91 3.96 7.93 11.58
CA ASN A 91 5.33 7.40 11.74
C ASN A 91 5.72 7.35 13.22
N ASP A 92 5.28 8.34 13.99
CA ASP A 92 5.53 8.47 15.41
C ASP A 92 4.26 9.03 16.07
N TRP A 93 3.95 8.58 17.28
CA TRP A 93 2.85 9.14 18.09
C TRP A 93 3.21 9.15 19.58
N VAL A 94 2.41 9.85 20.38
CA VAL A 94 2.53 9.82 21.83
C VAL A 94 1.55 8.78 22.37
N ASP A 95 2.05 7.81 23.15
CA ASP A 95 1.21 6.93 23.94
C ASP A 95 0.58 7.74 25.09
N LEU A 96 -0.74 7.89 25.07
CA LEU A 96 -1.47 8.70 26.04
C LEU A 96 -1.46 8.11 27.46
N THR A 97 -1.17 6.83 27.61
CA THR A 97 -1.07 6.15 28.92
C THR A 97 0.29 6.42 29.56
N THR A 98 1.37 6.36 28.77
CA THR A 98 2.74 6.47 29.29
C THR A 98 3.36 7.85 29.09
N GLY A 99 2.79 8.68 28.22
CA GLY A 99 3.33 9.98 27.81
C GLY A 99 4.58 9.89 26.93
N LYS A 100 4.97 8.68 26.50
CA LYS A 100 6.18 8.46 25.71
C LYS A 100 5.89 8.58 24.22
N GLN A 101 6.88 9.05 23.47
CA GLN A 101 6.88 8.92 22.02
C GLN A 101 7.12 7.46 21.64
N VAL A 102 6.37 6.98 20.65
CA VAL A 102 6.42 5.63 20.09
C VAL A 102 6.68 5.75 18.60
N TYR A 103 7.72 5.10 18.11
CA TYR A 103 7.97 4.96 16.68
C TYR A 103 7.22 3.74 16.12
N CYS A 104 6.70 3.85 14.89
CA CYS A 104 5.68 2.95 14.34
C CYS A 104 6.07 1.48 14.25
N VAL A 105 7.36 1.18 14.15
CA VAL A 105 7.86 -0.20 14.11
C VAL A 105 8.72 -0.53 15.32
N GLU A 106 8.82 0.35 16.32
CA GLU A 106 9.67 0.13 17.49
C GLU A 106 9.23 -1.10 18.29
N ASP A 107 10.20 -1.95 18.64
CA ASP A 107 9.98 -3.11 19.49
C ASP A 107 11.23 -3.45 20.32
N ASP A 108 11.21 -3.08 21.60
CA ASP A 108 12.28 -3.31 22.57
C ASP A 108 12.55 -4.79 22.88
N ARG A 109 11.64 -5.68 22.47
CA ARG A 109 11.80 -7.14 22.59
C ARG A 109 12.85 -7.71 21.64
N PHE A 110 13.24 -6.95 20.61
CA PHE A 110 14.16 -7.40 19.58
C PHE A 110 15.35 -6.46 19.42
N THR A 111 16.46 -6.98 18.90
CA THR A 111 17.66 -6.21 18.58
C THR A 111 18.11 -6.49 17.16
N ILE A 112 18.76 -5.52 16.53
CA ILE A 112 19.32 -5.67 15.19
C ILE A 112 20.52 -6.62 15.25
N LEU A 113 20.49 -7.67 14.44
CA LEU A 113 21.61 -8.62 14.33
C LEU A 113 22.87 -7.90 13.82
N ASN A 114 24.03 -8.29 14.35
CA ASN A 114 25.35 -7.72 13.99
C ASN A 114 25.51 -6.21 14.28
N LYS A 115 24.72 -5.65 15.20
CA LYS A 115 24.85 -4.27 15.69
C LYS A 115 24.84 -4.27 17.22
N SER A 116 25.66 -3.43 17.85
CA SER A 116 25.56 -3.21 19.30
C SER A 116 24.16 -2.66 19.64
N PRO A 117 23.44 -3.24 20.61
CA PRO A 117 22.11 -2.76 20.98
C PRO A 117 22.14 -1.29 21.40
N LYS A 118 21.21 -0.49 20.86
CA LYS A 118 20.92 0.85 21.34
C LYS A 118 19.44 0.93 21.76
N PRO A 119 19.08 1.79 22.73
CA PRO A 119 17.68 2.05 23.03
C PRO A 119 16.91 2.43 21.76
N HIS A 120 15.69 1.92 21.61
CA HIS A 120 14.79 2.19 20.48
C HIS A 120 15.24 1.69 19.09
N ASP A 121 16.33 0.90 18.99
CA ASP A 121 16.80 0.34 17.71
C ASP A 121 16.03 -0.92 17.26
N GLY A 122 15.34 -1.59 18.19
CA GLY A 122 14.58 -2.80 17.90
C GLY A 122 13.38 -2.49 17.02
N THR A 123 13.13 -3.32 16.00
CA THR A 123 11.99 -3.11 15.09
C THR A 123 11.23 -4.40 14.80
N SER A 124 9.90 -4.31 14.72
CA SER A 124 9.00 -5.41 14.33
C SER A 124 7.64 -4.86 13.86
N PRO A 125 6.78 -5.69 13.23
CA PRO A 125 5.43 -5.27 12.84
C PRO A 125 4.44 -5.28 14.02
N ARG A 126 4.90 -5.28 15.29
CA ARG A 126 4.04 -5.41 16.49
C ARG A 126 2.87 -4.43 16.52
N GLN A 127 3.05 -3.21 16.03
CA GLN A 127 2.02 -2.17 16.03
C GLN A 127 1.01 -2.31 14.88
N LEU A 128 1.29 -3.16 13.88
CA LEU A 128 0.39 -3.43 12.78
C LEU A 128 -0.64 -4.47 13.23
N THR A 129 -1.91 -4.06 13.37
CA THR A 129 -2.96 -4.89 13.96
C THR A 129 -3.81 -5.66 12.94
N SER A 130 -3.51 -5.54 11.65
CA SER A 130 -4.27 -6.14 10.55
C SER A 130 -3.35 -6.82 9.52
N THR A 131 -3.91 -7.76 8.76
CA THR A 131 -3.26 -8.49 7.64
C THR A 131 -4.25 -8.68 6.49
N THR A 132 -3.74 -8.83 5.27
CA THR A 132 -4.49 -9.33 4.10
C THR A 132 -4.83 -10.82 4.26
#